data_AF-A0A8T0VZI4-F1
#
_entry.id   AF-A0A8T0VZI4-F1
#
_cell.length_a   1.000
_cell.length_b   1.000
_cell.length_c   1.000
_cell.angle_alpha   90.00
_cell.angle_beta   90.00
_cell.angle_gamma   90.00
#
_symmetry.space_group_name_H-M   'P 1'
#
loop_
_entity.id
_entity.type
_entity.pdbx_description
1 polymer ?
#
loop_
_entity_poly.entity_id
_entity_poly.type
_entity_poly.pdbx_seq_one_letter_code
_entity_poly.pdbx_strand_id
1 'polypeptide(L)'
;MSAKQLCDALAAAGFDGDGPLDPDSLEWAFLQGDDSRRMLAWISARLRPGNVISAADLELYEQLEMEGKLLEGDDLDFAFDSISAFSDNGENQEYTFLSEESLEDIRDSKLALRAEVSDLEKQLASLEWKLDLLTAQATTITQGKKSRSSAKTRANGQLTGLDEKFAKRNLEMNAVLGKLAATTQELSYYHSEADIGVYLSYCDFLSYVRSNLGCTKELNRWFSKKFEKGPLQLVVKDNKSSGDFVNSHHFVVQLNQINSIFAKSKMRYIEAQVEYAKEEAILSTLRTQLASQQSYVRQDSHSLRRKSSELAEELKDLSLDVQKCLSETVTGLCADLAQLAGANILEGGHNVKLLRQECYISHQKKFINYLVNQLAAHRFLKISCQLEKRAKISNAYLMLKAIELELHSYLSAVDVRLVLITDFIHYKFGILFSLLSMSPPVLLKKCTA
;
A
#
# COMPACT_ATOMS: atom_id res chain seq x y z
N MET A 1 -40.76 -14.92 -67.24
CA MET A 1 -41.43 -13.66 -66.85
C MET A 1 -40.48 -12.87 -65.97
N SER A 2 -40.28 -11.58 -66.23
CA SER A 2 -39.52 -10.70 -65.31
C SER A 2 -40.37 -10.34 -64.09
N ALA A 3 -39.74 -9.96 -62.96
CA ALA A 3 -40.45 -9.61 -61.73
C ALA A 3 -41.49 -8.49 -61.93
N LYS A 4 -41.19 -7.52 -62.81
CA LYS A 4 -42.13 -6.46 -63.21
C LYS A 4 -43.36 -6.99 -63.97
N GLN A 5 -43.15 -7.89 -64.93
CA GLN A 5 -44.26 -8.51 -65.68
C GLN A 5 -45.17 -9.34 -64.77
N LEU A 6 -44.61 -9.97 -63.74
CA LEU A 6 -45.37 -10.72 -62.75
C LEU A 6 -46.22 -9.78 -61.87
N CYS A 7 -45.67 -8.65 -61.42
CA CYS A 7 -46.44 -7.64 -60.68
C CYS A 7 -47.59 -7.07 -61.52
N ASP A 8 -47.35 -6.75 -62.78
CA ASP A 8 -48.38 -6.23 -63.69
C ASP A 8 -49.50 -7.27 -63.93
N ALA A 9 -49.15 -8.55 -64.09
CA ALA A 9 -50.12 -9.63 -64.23
C ALA A 9 -50.92 -9.88 -62.94
N LEU A 10 -50.28 -9.79 -61.77
CA LEU A 10 -50.98 -9.91 -60.48
C LEU A 10 -51.91 -8.73 -60.21
N ALA A 11 -51.54 -7.52 -60.63
CA ALA A 11 -52.41 -6.35 -60.58
C ALA A 11 -53.64 -6.53 -61.51
N ALA A 12 -53.44 -7.04 -62.73
CA ALA A 12 -54.53 -7.35 -63.66
C ALA A 12 -55.46 -8.46 -63.14
N ALA A 13 -54.94 -9.43 -62.38
CA ALA A 13 -55.72 -10.50 -61.73
C ALA A 13 -56.45 -10.04 -60.45
N GLY A 14 -56.36 -8.76 -60.10
CA GLY A 14 -57.08 -8.15 -58.98
C GLY A 14 -56.48 -8.48 -57.62
N PHE A 15 -55.15 -8.48 -57.49
CA PHE A 15 -54.47 -8.66 -56.21
C PHE A 15 -54.83 -7.56 -55.19
N ASP A 16 -55.36 -7.98 -54.06
CA ASP A 16 -56.01 -7.16 -53.02
C ASP A 16 -55.15 -7.03 -51.74
N GLY A 17 -53.84 -6.89 -51.89
CA GLY A 17 -52.90 -6.67 -50.78
C GLY A 17 -52.76 -5.19 -50.38
N ASP A 18 -52.45 -4.94 -49.10
CA ASP A 18 -52.20 -3.61 -48.50
C ASP A 18 -50.91 -2.94 -49.04
N GLY A 19 -50.93 -2.52 -50.31
CA GLY A 19 -49.88 -1.75 -50.99
C GLY A 19 -49.29 -2.40 -52.25
N PRO A 20 -48.69 -1.62 -53.17
CA PRO A 20 -48.07 -2.13 -54.40
C PRO A 20 -46.84 -2.99 -54.08
N LEU A 21 -46.73 -4.15 -54.73
CA LEU A 21 -45.61 -5.07 -54.57
C LEU A 21 -44.34 -4.51 -55.22
N ASP A 22 -43.23 -4.50 -54.48
CA ASP A 22 -41.94 -4.03 -54.99
C ASP A 22 -41.29 -5.10 -55.89
N PRO A 23 -40.96 -4.79 -57.16
CA PRO A 23 -40.38 -5.76 -58.09
C PRO A 23 -39.03 -6.33 -57.65
N ASP A 24 -38.21 -5.53 -56.98
CA ASP A 24 -36.85 -5.92 -56.56
C ASP A 24 -36.88 -6.87 -55.34
N SER A 25 -37.92 -6.74 -54.51
CA SER A 25 -38.21 -7.62 -53.36
C SER A 25 -38.64 -9.04 -53.80
N LEU A 26 -39.14 -9.18 -55.03
CA LEU A 26 -39.63 -10.44 -55.61
C LEU A 26 -38.57 -11.23 -56.39
N GLU A 27 -37.44 -10.62 -56.76
CA GLU A 27 -36.33 -11.34 -57.42
C GLU A 27 -35.72 -12.43 -56.52
N TRP A 28 -35.86 -12.29 -55.20
CA TRP A 28 -35.36 -13.22 -54.19
C TRP A 28 -36.49 -13.89 -53.40
N ALA A 29 -37.52 -14.39 -54.11
CA ALA A 29 -38.78 -14.93 -53.57
C ALA A 29 -38.68 -16.00 -52.44
N PHE A 30 -37.49 -16.56 -52.17
CA PHE A 30 -37.27 -17.59 -51.14
C PHE A 30 -36.49 -17.10 -49.90
N LEU A 31 -36.03 -15.85 -49.85
CA LEU A 31 -35.28 -15.28 -48.72
C LEU A 31 -36.13 -14.24 -47.98
N GLN A 32 -37.00 -14.73 -47.07
CA GLN A 32 -37.62 -13.97 -45.96
C GLN A 32 -38.19 -12.56 -46.25
N GLY A 33 -38.64 -12.27 -47.47
CA GLY A 33 -39.42 -11.06 -47.75
C GLY A 33 -40.88 -11.23 -47.32
N ASP A 34 -41.46 -10.23 -46.65
CA ASP A 34 -42.89 -10.24 -46.30
C ASP A 34 -43.79 -10.13 -47.55
N ASP A 35 -43.30 -9.55 -48.64
CA ASP A 35 -44.03 -9.39 -49.90
C ASP A 35 -44.21 -10.71 -50.66
N SER A 36 -43.17 -11.55 -50.69
CA SER A 36 -43.23 -12.88 -51.32
C SER A 36 -44.16 -13.83 -50.57
N ARG A 37 -44.21 -13.73 -49.22
CA ARG A 37 -45.18 -14.47 -48.41
C ARG A 37 -46.61 -14.02 -48.65
N ARG A 38 -46.86 -12.71 -48.74
CA ARG A 38 -48.20 -12.16 -49.05
C ARG A 38 -48.69 -12.62 -50.43
N MET A 39 -47.81 -12.54 -51.43
CA MET A 39 -48.09 -13.04 -52.78
C MET A 39 -48.40 -14.55 -52.77
N LEU A 40 -47.55 -15.38 -52.15
CA LEU A 40 -47.75 -16.84 -52.10
C LEU A 40 -49.01 -17.24 -51.31
N ALA A 41 -49.33 -16.53 -50.22
CA ALA A 41 -50.55 -16.75 -49.46
C ALA A 41 -51.80 -16.44 -50.30
N TRP A 42 -51.78 -15.37 -51.09
CA TRP A 42 -52.88 -15.03 -51.99
C TRP A 42 -53.04 -16.04 -53.14
N ILE A 43 -51.93 -16.44 -53.78
CA ILE A 43 -51.92 -17.44 -54.85
C ILE A 43 -52.45 -18.79 -54.33
N SER A 44 -51.96 -19.24 -53.17
CA SER A 44 -52.39 -20.51 -52.57
C SER A 44 -53.85 -20.49 -52.08
N ALA A 45 -54.40 -19.34 -51.72
CA ALA A 45 -55.81 -19.21 -51.38
C ALA A 45 -56.75 -19.28 -52.60
N ARG A 46 -56.29 -18.88 -53.79
CA ARG A 46 -57.09 -18.89 -55.03
C ARG A 46 -56.86 -20.10 -55.93
N LEU A 47 -55.77 -20.83 -55.77
CA LEU A 47 -55.51 -22.09 -56.48
C LEU A 47 -56.39 -23.22 -55.91
N ARG A 48 -57.52 -23.50 -56.56
CA ARG A 48 -58.27 -24.76 -56.36
C ARG A 48 -57.78 -25.82 -57.35
N PRO A 49 -57.91 -27.14 -57.04
CA PRO A 49 -57.56 -28.22 -57.96
C PRO A 49 -58.25 -28.13 -59.34
N GLY A 50 -59.41 -27.48 -59.42
CA GLY A 50 -60.13 -27.22 -60.67
C GLY A 50 -59.67 -26.01 -61.49
N ASN A 51 -58.74 -25.20 -60.97
CA ASN A 51 -58.20 -24.01 -61.65
C ASN A 51 -56.82 -24.28 -62.30
N VAL A 52 -56.33 -25.52 -62.21
CA VAL A 52 -55.08 -25.93 -62.85
C VAL A 52 -55.46 -26.55 -64.18
N ILE A 53 -55.27 -25.80 -65.27
CA ILE A 53 -55.45 -26.29 -66.64
C ILE A 53 -54.45 -27.44 -66.83
N SER A 54 -54.94 -28.65 -67.10
CA SER A 54 -54.05 -29.78 -67.39
C SER A 54 -53.44 -29.60 -68.78
N ALA A 55 -52.29 -30.23 -69.03
CA ALA A 55 -51.65 -30.16 -70.35
C ALA A 55 -52.58 -30.68 -71.48
N ALA A 56 -53.48 -31.62 -71.16
CA ALA A 56 -54.49 -32.12 -72.09
C ALA A 56 -55.60 -31.10 -72.38
N ASP A 57 -56.00 -30.30 -71.39
CA ASP A 57 -57.01 -29.25 -71.57
C ASP A 57 -56.46 -28.08 -72.40
N LEU A 58 -55.15 -27.82 -72.30
CA LEU A 58 -54.45 -26.79 -73.06
C LEU A 58 -54.27 -27.20 -74.53
N GLU A 59 -53.93 -28.47 -74.79
CA GLU A 59 -53.94 -29.04 -76.15
C GLU A 59 -55.36 -29.02 -76.76
N LEU A 60 -56.40 -29.28 -75.97
CA LEU A 60 -57.79 -29.24 -76.43
C LEU A 60 -58.26 -27.80 -76.71
N TYR A 61 -57.81 -26.82 -75.92
CA TYR A 61 -58.03 -25.41 -76.20
C TYR A 61 -57.33 -24.94 -77.48
N GLU A 62 -56.04 -25.26 -77.65
CA GLU A 62 -55.28 -24.94 -78.86
C GLU A 62 -55.90 -25.60 -80.11
N GLN A 63 -56.42 -26.82 -79.97
CA GLN A 63 -57.13 -27.52 -81.03
C GLN A 63 -58.48 -26.86 -81.38
N LEU A 64 -59.22 -26.36 -80.39
CA LEU A 64 -60.46 -25.61 -80.59
C LEU A 64 -60.22 -24.22 -81.20
N GLU A 65 -59.11 -23.57 -80.86
CA GLU A 65 -58.64 -22.31 -81.46
C GLU A 65 -58.25 -22.52 -82.93
N MET A 66 -57.52 -23.60 -83.22
CA MET A 66 -57.17 -24.02 -84.59
C MET A 66 -58.38 -24.43 -85.43
N GLU A 67 -59.43 -24.98 -84.81
CA GLU A 67 -60.69 -25.34 -85.46
C GLU A 67 -61.67 -24.16 -85.60
N GLY A 68 -61.37 -22.99 -85.03
CA GLY A 68 -62.21 -21.80 -85.08
C GLY A 68 -63.56 -21.94 -84.37
N LYS A 69 -63.66 -22.86 -83.40
CA LYS A 69 -64.90 -23.17 -82.65
C LYS A 69 -64.90 -22.56 -81.24
N LEU A 70 -64.07 -21.55 -81.01
CA LEU A 70 -64.00 -20.87 -79.74
C LEU A 70 -65.21 -19.94 -79.60
N LEU A 71 -66.06 -20.21 -78.61
CA LEU A 71 -67.21 -19.37 -78.29
C LEU A 71 -66.73 -18.25 -77.36
N GLU A 72 -66.75 -17.01 -77.84
CA GLU A 72 -66.35 -15.83 -77.08
C GLU A 72 -67.56 -14.89 -76.86
N GLY A 73 -67.68 -14.36 -75.64
CA GLY A 73 -68.69 -13.33 -75.31
C GLY A 73 -70.14 -13.82 -75.43
N ASP A 74 -70.97 -13.07 -76.15
CA ASP A 74 -72.43 -13.22 -76.23
C ASP A 74 -72.89 -14.63 -76.65
N ASP A 75 -72.10 -15.35 -77.46
CA ASP A 75 -72.42 -16.72 -77.89
C ASP A 75 -72.23 -17.76 -76.77
N LEU A 76 -71.33 -17.50 -75.82
CA LEU A 76 -71.13 -18.33 -74.63
C LEU A 76 -72.27 -18.13 -73.63
N ASP A 77 -72.71 -16.88 -73.46
CA ASP A 77 -73.86 -16.55 -72.62
C ASP A 77 -75.15 -17.16 -73.21
N PHE A 78 -75.31 -17.16 -74.54
CA PHE A 78 -76.41 -17.85 -75.21
C PHE A 78 -76.37 -19.37 -75.00
N ALA A 79 -75.19 -20.00 -75.06
CA ALA A 79 -75.04 -21.42 -74.77
C ALA A 79 -75.37 -21.73 -73.30
N PHE A 80 -74.96 -20.88 -72.35
CA PHE A 80 -75.25 -21.04 -70.93
C PHE A 80 -76.75 -20.89 -70.62
N ASP A 81 -77.42 -19.92 -71.25
CA ASP A 81 -78.87 -19.75 -71.16
C ASP A 81 -79.62 -20.92 -71.80
N SER A 82 -79.11 -21.47 -72.91
CA SER A 82 -79.70 -22.66 -73.55
C SER A 82 -79.58 -23.92 -72.69
N ILE A 83 -78.49 -24.09 -71.93
CA ILE A 83 -78.30 -25.23 -71.02
C ILE A 83 -79.17 -25.08 -69.77
N SER A 84 -79.35 -23.85 -69.28
CA SER A 84 -80.26 -23.57 -68.15
C SER A 84 -81.73 -23.81 -68.52
N ALA A 85 -82.10 -23.61 -69.80
CA ALA A 85 -83.44 -23.91 -70.32
C ALA A 85 -83.79 -25.42 -70.37
N PHE A 86 -82.81 -26.32 -70.19
CA PHE A 86 -83.06 -27.78 -70.08
C PHE A 86 -83.11 -28.29 -68.63
N SER A 87 -82.94 -27.42 -67.62
CA SER A 87 -82.90 -27.84 -66.21
C SER A 87 -84.26 -27.79 -65.49
N ASP A 88 -85.29 -27.19 -66.11
CA ASP A 88 -86.60 -26.99 -65.49
C ASP A 88 -87.78 -27.46 -66.37
N ASN A 89 -87.70 -28.72 -66.84
CA ASN A 89 -88.86 -29.39 -67.44
C ASN A 89 -89.19 -30.66 -66.65
N GLY A 90 -89.76 -30.45 -65.45
CA GLY A 90 -90.39 -31.49 -64.66
C GLY A 90 -91.76 -31.89 -65.20
N GLU A 91 -91.81 -32.60 -66.33
CA GLU A 91 -93.02 -33.32 -66.77
C GLU A 91 -92.63 -34.65 -67.43
N ASN A 92 -92.53 -35.71 -66.61
CA ASN A 92 -92.51 -37.08 -67.09
C ASN A 92 -93.95 -37.56 -67.27
N GLN A 93 -94.44 -37.60 -68.52
CA GLN A 93 -95.58 -38.44 -68.89
C GLN A 93 -95.09 -39.84 -69.25
N GLU A 94 -95.58 -40.80 -68.44
CA GLU A 94 -95.76 -42.24 -68.65
C GLU A 94 -94.98 -42.94 -69.78
N TYR A 95 -94.24 -44.00 -69.42
CA TYR A 95 -94.54 -45.35 -69.90
C TYR A 95 -93.75 -46.38 -69.07
N THR A 96 -94.40 -47.49 -68.77
CA THR A 96 -93.87 -48.77 -68.23
C THR A 96 -93.95 -48.96 -66.71
N PHE A 97 -95.02 -49.66 -66.31
CA PHE A 97 -95.20 -50.45 -65.09
C PHE A 97 -93.89 -50.80 -64.35
N LEU A 98 -93.65 -50.11 -63.22
CA LEU A 98 -92.92 -50.68 -62.09
C LEU A 98 -93.99 -51.05 -61.06
N SER A 99 -93.95 -52.27 -60.52
CA SER A 99 -94.89 -52.70 -59.49
C SER A 99 -94.88 -51.74 -58.32
N GLU A 100 -96.05 -51.46 -57.76
CA GLU A 100 -96.23 -50.58 -56.58
C GLU A 100 -95.31 -50.98 -55.41
N GLU A 101 -95.04 -52.29 -55.29
CA GLU A 101 -94.11 -52.91 -54.34
C GLU A 101 -92.64 -52.43 -54.49
N SER A 102 -92.15 -52.20 -55.72
CA SER A 102 -90.77 -51.72 -55.95
C SER A 102 -90.59 -50.23 -55.65
N LEU A 103 -91.64 -49.42 -55.81
CA LEU A 103 -91.63 -48.00 -55.42
C LEU A 103 -91.77 -47.84 -53.89
N GLU A 104 -92.46 -48.77 -53.24
CA GLU A 104 -92.57 -48.84 -51.79
C GLU A 104 -91.24 -49.25 -51.16
N ASP A 105 -90.54 -50.26 -51.71
CA ASP A 105 -89.18 -50.64 -51.30
C ASP A 105 -88.16 -49.49 -51.41
N ILE A 106 -88.21 -48.70 -52.50
CA ILE A 106 -87.34 -47.53 -52.69
C ILE A 106 -87.69 -46.42 -51.69
N ARG A 107 -88.97 -46.23 -51.38
CA ARG A 107 -89.43 -45.26 -50.39
C ARG A 107 -88.96 -45.63 -49.00
N ASP A 108 -89.08 -46.91 -48.63
CA ASP A 108 -88.64 -47.43 -47.35
C ASP A 108 -87.11 -47.40 -47.22
N SER A 109 -86.37 -47.73 -48.28
CA SER A 109 -84.92 -47.55 -48.34
C SER A 109 -84.50 -46.09 -48.20
N LYS A 110 -85.22 -45.15 -48.86
CA LYS A 110 -84.99 -43.71 -48.70
C LYS A 110 -85.27 -43.22 -47.28
N LEU A 111 -86.32 -43.73 -46.63
CA LEU A 111 -86.63 -43.41 -45.23
C LEU A 111 -85.57 -43.98 -44.29
N ALA A 112 -85.08 -45.21 -44.54
CA ALA A 112 -84.00 -45.83 -43.79
C ALA A 112 -82.68 -45.05 -43.92
N LEU A 113 -82.31 -44.65 -45.14
CA LEU A 113 -81.14 -43.81 -45.38
C LEU A 113 -81.27 -42.42 -44.74
N ARG A 114 -82.47 -41.82 -44.75
CA ARG A 114 -82.71 -40.55 -44.03
C ARG A 114 -82.59 -40.71 -42.52
N ALA A 115 -83.06 -41.82 -41.96
CA ALA A 115 -82.86 -42.13 -40.56
C ALA A 115 -81.37 -42.30 -40.24
N GLU A 116 -80.63 -43.01 -41.08
CA GLU A 116 -79.17 -43.19 -40.95
C GLU A 116 -78.42 -41.86 -41.04
N VAL A 117 -78.75 -41.00 -42.02
CA VAL A 117 -78.17 -39.64 -42.11
C VAL A 117 -78.46 -38.84 -40.85
N SER A 118 -79.68 -38.89 -40.33
CA SER A 118 -80.04 -38.18 -39.09
C SER A 118 -79.28 -38.72 -37.86
N ASP A 119 -78.97 -40.01 -37.83
CA ASP A 119 -78.18 -40.62 -36.76
C ASP A 119 -76.69 -40.31 -36.89
N LEU A 120 -76.16 -40.25 -38.11
CA LEU A 120 -74.80 -39.80 -38.40
C LEU A 120 -74.61 -38.32 -38.05
N GLU A 121 -75.60 -37.46 -38.35
CA GLU A 121 -75.58 -36.04 -37.94
C GLU A 121 -75.54 -35.88 -36.41
N LYS A 122 -76.32 -36.68 -35.67
CA LYS A 122 -76.26 -36.69 -34.20
C LYS A 122 -74.90 -37.18 -33.69
N GLN A 123 -74.32 -38.19 -34.32
CA GLN A 123 -72.98 -38.68 -33.96
C GLN A 123 -71.90 -37.63 -34.24
N LEU A 124 -71.99 -36.94 -35.38
CA LEU A 124 -71.07 -35.86 -35.75
C LEU A 124 -71.16 -34.70 -34.76
N ALA A 125 -72.36 -34.24 -34.41
CA ALA A 125 -72.56 -33.21 -33.38
C ALA A 125 -72.02 -33.63 -31.99
N SER A 126 -72.17 -34.91 -31.63
CA SER A 126 -71.59 -35.45 -30.39
C SER A 126 -70.06 -35.46 -30.40
N LEU A 127 -69.46 -35.77 -31.55
CA LEU A 127 -68.00 -35.77 -31.73
C LEU A 127 -67.43 -34.34 -31.76
N GLU A 128 -68.11 -33.41 -32.42
CA GLU A 128 -67.75 -31.98 -32.42
C GLU A 128 -67.74 -31.42 -31.00
N TRP A 129 -68.80 -31.67 -30.22
CA TRP A 129 -68.84 -31.25 -28.82
C TRP A 129 -67.69 -31.85 -27.97
N LYS A 130 -67.35 -33.13 -28.19
CA LYS A 130 -66.20 -33.77 -27.53
C LYS A 130 -64.88 -33.11 -27.94
N LEU A 131 -64.72 -32.74 -29.21
CA LEU A 131 -63.53 -32.06 -29.71
C LEU A 131 -63.40 -30.67 -29.11
N ASP A 132 -64.50 -29.91 -29.02
CA ASP A 132 -64.53 -28.60 -28.37
C ASP A 132 -64.16 -28.69 -26.89
N LEU A 133 -64.69 -29.69 -26.18
CA LEU A 133 -64.36 -29.94 -24.78
C LEU A 133 -62.87 -30.26 -24.60
N LEU A 134 -62.32 -31.16 -25.43
CA LEU A 134 -60.89 -31.50 -25.41
C LEU A 134 -60.01 -30.30 -25.77
N THR A 135 -60.48 -29.45 -26.69
CA THR A 135 -59.76 -28.23 -27.10
C THR A 135 -59.74 -27.21 -25.96
N ALA A 136 -60.85 -27.01 -25.25
CA ALA A 136 -60.91 -26.17 -24.04
C ALA A 136 -60.02 -26.73 -22.92
N GLN A 137 -59.94 -28.06 -22.77
CA GLN A 137 -59.04 -28.68 -21.80
C GLN A 137 -57.56 -28.53 -22.20
N ALA A 138 -57.24 -28.62 -23.49
CA ALA A 138 -55.90 -28.40 -24.01
C ALA A 138 -55.45 -26.94 -23.84
N THR A 139 -56.33 -25.96 -24.06
CA THR A 139 -56.02 -24.53 -23.88
C THR A 139 -55.80 -24.20 -22.40
N THR A 140 -56.61 -24.74 -21.48
CA THR A 140 -56.39 -24.55 -20.03
C THR A 140 -55.10 -25.20 -19.55
N ILE A 141 -54.76 -26.40 -20.02
CA ILE A 141 -53.47 -27.04 -19.71
C ILE A 141 -52.30 -26.22 -20.26
N THR A 142 -52.37 -25.74 -21.49
CA THR A 142 -51.28 -24.95 -22.11
C THR A 142 -51.12 -23.60 -21.43
N GLN A 143 -52.20 -22.91 -21.07
CA GLN A 143 -52.16 -21.69 -20.26
C GLN A 143 -51.55 -21.97 -18.87
N GLY A 144 -51.98 -23.04 -18.20
CA GLY A 144 -51.40 -23.46 -16.92
C GLY A 144 -49.91 -23.83 -17.01
N LYS A 145 -49.45 -24.41 -18.13
CA LYS A 145 -48.02 -24.63 -18.40
C LYS A 145 -47.27 -23.31 -18.57
N LYS A 146 -47.80 -22.37 -19.36
CA LYS A 146 -47.21 -21.03 -19.57
C LYS A 146 -47.09 -20.24 -18.26
N SER A 147 -48.14 -20.24 -17.43
CA SER A 147 -48.14 -19.58 -16.13
C SER A 147 -47.13 -20.22 -15.15
N ARG A 148 -46.99 -21.55 -15.15
CA ARG A 148 -45.98 -22.22 -14.33
C ARG A 148 -44.56 -21.94 -14.82
N SER A 149 -44.33 -21.91 -16.13
CA SER A 149 -43.01 -21.56 -16.67
C SER A 149 -42.64 -20.11 -16.35
N SER A 150 -43.56 -19.16 -16.46
CA SER A 150 -43.30 -17.76 -16.12
C SER A 150 -43.08 -17.54 -14.62
N ALA A 151 -43.84 -18.24 -13.77
CA ALA A 151 -43.59 -18.25 -12.33
C ALA A 151 -42.21 -18.84 -11.98
N LYS A 152 -41.81 -19.93 -12.66
CA LYS A 152 -40.49 -20.55 -12.49
C LYS A 152 -39.35 -19.64 -12.96
N THR A 153 -39.48 -18.97 -14.11
CA THR A 153 -38.44 -18.03 -14.57
C THR A 153 -38.33 -16.83 -13.64
N ARG A 154 -39.44 -16.29 -13.14
CA ARG A 154 -39.44 -15.22 -12.14
C ARG A 154 -38.76 -15.64 -10.84
N ALA A 155 -39.09 -16.82 -10.31
CA ALA A 155 -38.47 -17.36 -9.10
C ALA A 155 -36.96 -17.60 -9.30
N ASN A 156 -36.57 -18.16 -10.45
CA ASN A 156 -35.16 -18.34 -10.80
C ASN A 156 -34.41 -17.01 -10.90
N GLY A 157 -35.01 -15.97 -11.51
CA GLY A 157 -34.41 -14.64 -11.58
C GLY A 157 -34.25 -13.98 -10.20
N GLN A 158 -35.18 -14.24 -9.27
CA GLN A 158 -35.04 -13.79 -7.88
C GLN A 158 -33.92 -14.56 -7.15
N LEU A 159 -33.78 -15.86 -7.40
CA LEU A 159 -32.74 -16.68 -6.81
C LEU A 159 -31.35 -16.25 -7.29
N THR A 160 -31.16 -16.06 -8.60
CA THR A 160 -29.89 -15.59 -9.16
C THR A 160 -29.53 -14.20 -8.63
N GLY A 161 -30.51 -13.29 -8.52
CA GLY A 161 -30.28 -11.97 -7.94
C GLY A 161 -29.95 -11.99 -6.44
N LEU A 162 -30.40 -13.00 -5.69
CA LEU A 162 -29.98 -13.21 -4.31
C LEU A 162 -28.57 -13.81 -4.23
N ASP A 163 -28.25 -14.78 -5.09
CA ASP A 163 -26.91 -15.38 -5.18
C ASP A 163 -25.85 -14.33 -5.50
N GLU A 164 -26.10 -13.43 -6.45
CA GLU A 164 -25.22 -12.30 -6.75
C GLU A 164 -25.01 -11.39 -5.53
N LYS A 165 -26.07 -11.10 -4.77
CA LYS A 165 -25.97 -10.28 -3.54
C LYS A 165 -25.16 -10.99 -2.45
N PHE A 166 -25.32 -12.31 -2.31
CA PHE A 166 -24.53 -13.09 -1.36
C PHE A 166 -23.07 -13.18 -1.80
N ALA A 167 -22.79 -13.39 -3.07
CA ALA A 167 -21.43 -13.41 -3.63
C ALA A 167 -20.72 -12.06 -3.41
N LYS A 168 -21.40 -10.93 -3.68
CA LYS A 168 -20.86 -9.59 -3.42
C LYS A 168 -20.52 -9.39 -1.94
N ARG A 169 -21.43 -9.75 -1.03
CA ARG A 169 -21.17 -9.65 0.42
C ARG A 169 -20.05 -10.57 0.89
N ASN A 170 -19.94 -11.76 0.32
CA ASN A 170 -18.86 -12.69 0.65
C ASN A 170 -17.49 -12.11 0.24
N LEU A 171 -17.41 -11.47 -0.93
CA LEU A 171 -16.21 -10.73 -1.35
C LEU A 171 -15.89 -9.57 -0.40
N GLU A 172 -16.87 -8.78 0.01
CA GLU A 172 -16.69 -7.70 1.00
C GLU A 172 -16.17 -8.24 2.34
N MET A 173 -16.73 -9.35 2.82
CA MET A 173 -16.31 -10.01 4.06
C MET A 173 -14.88 -10.57 3.97
N ASN A 174 -14.53 -11.21 2.85
CA ASN A 174 -13.17 -11.70 2.61
C ASN A 174 -12.16 -10.55 2.53
N ALA A 175 -12.53 -9.42 1.94
CA ALA A 175 -11.66 -8.24 1.89
C ALA A 175 -11.40 -7.67 3.30
N VAL A 176 -12.42 -7.63 4.16
CA VAL A 176 -12.29 -7.24 5.56
C VAL A 176 -11.42 -8.22 6.33
N LEU A 177 -11.68 -9.53 6.22
CA LEU A 177 -10.89 -10.56 6.90
C LEU A 177 -9.43 -10.54 6.45
N GLY A 178 -9.17 -10.24 5.16
CA GLY A 178 -7.82 -10.03 4.65
C GLY A 178 -7.12 -8.82 5.28
N LYS A 179 -7.83 -7.69 5.45
CA LYS A 179 -7.31 -6.52 6.17
C LYS A 179 -7.01 -6.85 7.63
N LEU A 180 -7.92 -7.55 8.32
CA LEU A 180 -7.73 -7.97 9.70
C LEU A 180 -6.54 -8.93 9.85
N ALA A 181 -6.37 -9.87 8.92
CA ALA A 181 -5.22 -10.76 8.90
C ALA A 181 -3.91 -9.98 8.70
N ALA A 182 -3.89 -9.00 7.79
CA ALA A 182 -2.73 -8.15 7.56
C ALA A 182 -2.38 -7.30 8.79
N THR A 183 -3.35 -6.63 9.42
CA THR A 183 -3.11 -5.82 10.63
C THR A 183 -2.67 -6.69 11.82
N THR A 184 -3.21 -7.91 11.93
CA THR A 184 -2.79 -8.88 12.95
C THR A 184 -1.38 -9.38 12.70
N GLN A 185 -1.00 -9.59 11.43
CA GLN A 185 0.35 -9.99 11.05
C GLN A 185 1.37 -8.86 11.28
N GLU A 186 1.01 -7.60 10.99
CA GLU A 186 1.82 -6.43 11.34
C GLU A 186 2.00 -6.32 12.86
N LEU A 187 0.92 -6.47 13.63
CA LEU A 187 0.98 -6.48 15.10
C LEU A 187 1.88 -7.62 15.61
N SER A 188 1.73 -8.82 15.07
CA SER A 188 2.58 -9.97 15.38
C SER A 188 4.04 -9.70 15.04
N TYR A 189 4.32 -9.02 13.93
CA TYR A 189 5.68 -8.65 13.54
C TYR A 189 6.31 -7.69 14.56
N TYR A 190 5.57 -6.67 15.01
CA TYR A 190 6.01 -5.75 16.07
C TYR A 190 6.27 -6.43 17.42
N HIS A 191 5.65 -7.58 17.66
CA HIS A 191 5.81 -8.38 18.89
C HIS A 191 6.70 -9.61 18.72
N SER A 192 7.18 -9.91 17.51
CA SER A 192 8.10 -11.02 17.26
C SER A 192 9.53 -10.61 17.60
N GLU A 193 10.26 -11.51 18.26
CA GLU A 193 11.64 -11.29 18.74
C GLU A 193 12.68 -11.14 17.60
N ALA A 194 12.25 -11.21 16.34
CA ALA A 194 13.13 -11.48 15.21
C ALA A 194 13.98 -10.28 14.77
N ASP A 195 13.51 -9.02 14.89
CA ASP A 195 14.27 -7.86 14.36
C ASP A 195 14.20 -6.56 15.18
N ILE A 196 13.24 -6.39 16.09
CA ILE A 196 13.15 -5.20 16.95
C ILE A 196 13.22 -5.66 18.40
N GLY A 197 14.43 -5.51 18.96
CA GLY A 197 14.78 -5.94 20.30
C GLY A 197 13.67 -5.75 21.34
N VAL A 198 13.46 -6.84 22.09
CA VAL A 198 12.77 -6.96 23.38
C VAL A 198 12.43 -5.59 23.97
N TYR A 199 11.12 -5.32 24.12
CA TYR A 199 10.68 -4.09 24.78
C TYR A 199 11.47 -3.92 26.09
N LEU A 200 11.88 -2.70 26.44
CA LEU A 200 12.53 -2.44 27.72
C LEU A 200 11.67 -2.92 28.89
N SER A 201 10.33 -2.94 28.73
CA SER A 201 9.41 -3.53 29.70
C SER A 201 9.62 -5.03 29.96
N TYR A 202 10.15 -5.79 29.01
CA TYR A 202 10.46 -7.22 29.17
C TYR A 202 11.90 -7.46 29.67
N CYS A 203 12.74 -6.43 29.71
CA CYS A 203 14.12 -6.54 30.19
C CYS A 203 14.20 -6.55 31.73
N ASP A 204 15.06 -7.41 32.28
CA ASP A 204 15.35 -7.43 33.72
C ASP A 204 16.37 -6.33 34.11
N PHE A 205 15.87 -5.28 34.77
CA PHE A 205 16.69 -4.19 35.30
C PHE A 205 17.44 -4.54 36.60
N LEU A 206 17.20 -5.69 37.22
CA LEU A 206 17.89 -6.07 38.46
C LEU A 206 19.40 -6.16 38.25
N SER A 207 19.84 -6.66 37.09
CA SER A 207 21.25 -6.71 36.68
C SER A 207 21.88 -5.31 36.60
N TYR A 208 21.20 -4.37 35.94
CA TYR A 208 21.60 -2.97 35.82
C TYR A 208 21.67 -2.27 37.19
N VAL A 209 20.64 -2.43 38.03
CA VAL A 209 20.58 -1.85 39.37
C VAL A 209 21.71 -2.40 40.24
N ARG A 210 21.97 -3.71 40.20
CA ARG A 210 23.07 -4.35 40.94
C ARG A 210 24.43 -3.82 40.49
N SER A 211 24.65 -3.68 39.17
CA SER A 211 25.88 -3.12 38.63
C SER A 211 26.05 -1.65 39.03
N ASN A 212 25.01 -0.82 38.94
CA ASN A 212 25.09 0.58 39.32
C ASN A 212 25.38 0.75 40.82
N LEU A 213 24.72 -0.03 41.68
CA LEU A 213 24.97 -0.03 43.11
C LEU A 213 26.43 -0.43 43.42
N GLY A 214 26.96 -1.43 42.71
CA GLY A 214 28.37 -1.82 42.79
C GLY A 214 29.32 -0.68 42.38
N CYS A 215 29.05 -0.05 41.24
CA CYS A 215 29.82 1.10 40.76
C CYS A 215 29.78 2.28 41.75
N THR A 216 28.63 2.60 42.34
CA THR A 216 28.52 3.67 43.35
C THR A 216 29.29 3.34 44.62
N LYS A 217 29.30 2.07 45.07
CA LYS A 217 30.11 1.63 46.21
C LYS A 217 31.61 1.77 45.94
N GLU A 218 32.05 1.37 44.76
CA GLU A 218 33.44 1.52 44.32
C GLU A 218 33.85 2.99 44.16
N LEU A 219 32.96 3.81 43.61
CA LEU A 219 33.17 5.24 43.47
C LEU A 219 33.30 5.92 44.84
N ASN A 220 32.47 5.55 45.81
CA ASN A 220 32.56 6.05 47.18
C ASN A 220 33.86 5.59 47.86
N ARG A 221 34.28 4.33 47.68
CA ARG A 221 35.56 3.83 48.17
C ARG A 221 36.75 4.57 47.57
N TRP A 222 36.69 4.85 46.26
CA TRP A 222 37.71 5.64 45.57
C TRP A 222 37.73 7.09 46.07
N PHE A 223 36.56 7.69 46.30
CA PHE A 223 36.42 9.04 46.84
C PHE A 223 37.04 9.14 48.23
N SER A 224 36.67 8.26 49.16
CA SER A 224 37.28 8.22 50.51
C SER A 224 38.80 8.07 50.44
N LYS A 225 39.31 7.13 49.62
CA LYS A 225 40.75 6.88 49.49
C LYS A 225 41.55 8.08 48.95
N LYS A 226 40.96 8.90 48.08
CA LYS A 226 41.63 10.03 47.42
C LYS A 226 41.40 11.36 48.13
N PHE A 227 40.23 11.57 48.75
CA PHE A 227 39.85 12.86 49.33
C PHE A 227 39.98 12.95 50.86
N GLU A 228 40.00 11.85 51.62
CA GLU A 228 40.19 11.89 53.09
C GLU A 228 41.54 12.47 53.53
N LYS A 229 42.55 12.48 52.64
CA LYS A 229 43.91 12.95 52.97
C LYS A 229 44.19 14.41 52.61
N GLY A 230 43.20 15.13 52.08
CA GLY A 230 43.30 16.54 51.72
C GLY A 230 44.31 16.86 50.60
N PRO A 231 44.33 18.11 50.10
CA PRO A 231 45.16 18.53 48.96
C PRO A 231 46.68 18.44 49.22
N LEU A 232 47.09 18.44 50.49
CA LEU A 232 48.49 18.53 50.90
C LEU A 232 49.27 17.21 50.76
N GLN A 233 48.59 16.06 50.71
CA GLN A 233 49.24 14.74 50.71
C GLN A 233 49.11 13.96 49.39
N LEU A 234 48.40 14.50 48.39
CA LEU A 234 48.05 13.78 47.16
C LEU A 234 49.25 13.48 46.24
N VAL A 235 50.20 14.42 46.15
CA VAL A 235 51.40 14.28 45.29
C VAL A 235 52.54 13.50 45.98
N VAL A 236 52.47 13.33 47.30
CA VAL A 236 53.50 12.58 48.05
C VAL A 236 53.42 11.07 47.75
N LYS A 237 52.37 10.57 47.09
CA LYS A 237 52.21 9.13 46.79
C LYS A 237 52.62 8.70 45.37
N ASP A 238 52.47 9.55 44.35
CA ASP A 238 52.81 9.15 42.98
C ASP A 238 54.32 9.22 42.69
N ASN A 239 55.11 9.82 43.59
CA ASN A 239 56.58 9.82 43.57
C ASN A 239 57.22 8.86 44.60
N LYS A 240 56.48 7.89 45.13
CA LYS A 240 57.04 6.90 46.08
C LYS A 240 57.72 5.74 45.37
N SER A 241 58.79 6.05 44.65
CA SER A 241 59.89 5.13 44.41
C SER A 241 61.18 5.88 44.68
N SER A 242 61.60 5.81 45.94
CA SER A 242 62.91 6.17 46.51
C SER A 242 62.83 7.24 47.60
N GLY A 243 63.34 6.88 48.78
CA GLY A 243 63.90 7.84 49.74
C GLY A 243 62.99 8.24 50.89
N ASP A 244 63.23 7.58 52.02
CA ASP A 244 62.77 7.88 53.37
C ASP A 244 62.66 9.38 53.73
N PHE A 245 61.53 9.72 54.36
CA PHE A 245 61.33 10.97 55.07
C PHE A 245 62.12 10.94 56.38
N VAL A 246 63.41 11.26 56.33
CA VAL A 246 64.20 11.53 57.53
C VAL A 246 64.98 12.84 57.35
N ASN A 247 64.69 13.77 58.27
CA ASN A 247 65.46 14.97 58.62
C ASN A 247 65.47 16.14 57.62
N SER A 248 64.42 16.96 57.72
CA SER A 248 64.29 18.31 57.14
C SER A 248 65.47 19.25 57.45
N HIS A 249 66.27 18.98 58.49
CA HIS A 249 67.43 19.81 58.85
C HIS A 249 68.66 19.48 58.00
N HIS A 250 68.83 18.22 57.60
CA HIS A 250 69.96 17.78 56.78
C HIS A 250 69.86 18.33 55.35
N PHE A 251 68.65 18.38 54.78
CA PHE A 251 68.41 19.00 53.48
C PHE A 251 68.68 20.50 53.48
N VAL A 252 68.32 21.22 54.55
CA VAL A 252 68.59 22.66 54.65
C VAL A 252 70.09 22.93 54.81
N VAL A 253 70.80 22.13 55.62
CA VAL A 253 72.25 22.23 55.76
C VAL A 253 72.97 21.87 54.46
N GLN A 254 72.55 20.81 53.76
CA GLN A 254 73.12 20.44 52.46
C GLN A 254 72.77 21.45 51.37
N LEU A 255 71.56 22.02 51.34
CA LEU A 255 71.21 23.10 50.42
C LEU A 255 72.03 24.36 50.69
N ASN A 256 72.24 24.73 51.95
CA ASN A 256 73.12 25.85 52.30
C ASN A 256 74.58 25.58 51.94
N GLN A 257 75.03 24.33 52.10
CA GLN A 257 76.38 23.91 51.71
C GLN A 257 76.54 23.90 50.19
N ILE A 258 75.57 23.37 49.44
CA ILE A 258 75.54 23.37 47.98
C ILE A 258 75.42 24.80 47.45
N ASN A 259 74.60 25.67 48.06
CA ASN A 259 74.55 27.09 47.68
C ASN A 259 75.87 27.80 47.95
N SER A 260 76.54 27.52 49.07
CA SER A 260 77.85 28.08 49.37
C SER A 260 78.92 27.59 48.38
N ILE A 261 78.90 26.29 48.05
CA ILE A 261 79.81 25.69 47.07
C ILE A 261 79.52 26.23 45.67
N PHE A 262 78.25 26.35 45.28
CA PHE A 262 77.83 26.86 43.97
C PHE A 262 78.16 28.34 43.81
N ALA A 263 77.93 29.16 44.84
CA ALA A 263 78.35 30.55 44.85
C ALA A 263 79.88 30.68 44.71
N LYS A 264 80.64 29.88 45.48
CA LYS A 264 82.11 29.83 45.38
C LYS A 264 82.60 29.31 44.03
N SER A 265 81.98 28.27 43.47
CA SER A 265 82.40 27.69 42.19
C SER A 265 82.08 28.62 41.04
N LYS A 266 80.92 29.29 41.06
CA LYS A 266 80.53 30.28 40.07
C LYS A 266 81.41 31.52 40.14
N MET A 267 81.77 31.96 41.35
CA MET A 267 82.73 33.06 41.54
C MET A 267 84.13 32.69 41.04
N ARG A 268 84.64 31.50 41.36
CA ARG A 268 85.93 30.98 40.84
C ARG A 268 85.94 30.86 39.32
N TYR A 269 84.83 30.47 38.71
CA TYR A 269 84.69 30.42 37.25
C TYR A 269 84.76 31.82 36.62
N ILE A 270 84.10 32.81 37.23
CA ILE A 270 84.14 34.21 36.80
C ILE A 270 85.55 34.79 37.00
N GLU A 271 86.20 34.54 38.14
CA GLU A 271 87.58 34.94 38.41
C GLU A 271 88.55 34.33 37.38
N ALA A 272 88.40 33.05 37.04
CA ALA A 272 89.21 32.39 36.02
C ALA A 272 88.98 32.97 34.62
N GLN A 273 87.74 33.30 34.26
CA GLN A 273 87.42 33.98 33.00
C GLN A 273 88.02 35.40 32.94
N VAL A 274 87.98 36.13 34.06
CA VAL A 274 88.57 37.46 34.16
C VAL A 274 90.10 37.39 34.07
N GLU A 275 90.74 36.44 34.75
CA GLU A 275 92.20 36.22 34.63
C GLU A 275 92.60 35.78 33.23
N TYR A 276 91.83 34.88 32.60
CA TYR A 276 92.06 34.50 31.20
C TYR A 276 91.97 35.70 30.25
N ALA A 277 90.96 36.56 30.42
CA ALA A 277 90.83 37.78 29.64
C ALA A 277 91.97 38.79 29.90
N LYS A 278 92.48 38.88 31.14
CA LYS A 278 93.67 39.68 31.46
C LYS A 278 94.91 39.13 30.76
N GLU A 279 95.15 37.82 30.83
CA GLU A 279 96.28 37.17 30.14
C GLU A 279 96.19 37.35 28.62
N GLU A 280 94.99 37.24 28.04
CA GLU A 280 94.77 37.46 26.60
C GLU A 280 95.00 38.94 26.20
N ALA A 281 94.59 39.89 27.04
CA ALA A 281 94.90 41.30 26.85
C ALA A 281 96.42 41.57 26.92
N ILE A 282 97.14 40.98 27.89
CA ILE A 282 98.60 41.08 27.98
C ILE A 282 99.27 40.44 26.76
N LEU A 283 98.83 39.27 26.31
CA LEU A 283 99.38 38.62 25.11
C LEU A 283 99.09 39.41 23.84
N SER A 284 97.93 40.05 23.73
CA SER A 284 97.60 40.91 22.59
C SER A 284 98.46 42.17 22.56
N THR A 285 98.69 42.82 23.70
CA THR A 285 99.61 43.98 23.80
C THR A 285 101.07 43.59 23.54
N LEU A 286 101.53 42.43 24.01
CA LEU A 286 102.86 41.92 23.68
C LEU A 286 102.99 41.54 22.20
N ARG A 287 101.94 41.02 21.56
CA ARG A 287 101.91 40.75 20.12
C ARG A 287 101.95 42.04 19.29
N THR A 288 101.22 43.08 19.68
CA THR A 288 101.29 44.39 19.00
C THR A 288 102.64 45.07 19.24
N GLN A 289 103.26 44.87 20.42
CA GLN A 289 104.64 45.28 20.69
C GLN A 289 105.66 44.52 19.83
N LEU A 290 105.55 43.19 19.69
CA LEU A 290 106.42 42.41 18.82
C LEU A 290 106.25 42.83 17.35
N ALA A 291 105.03 43.09 16.90
CA ALA A 291 104.73 43.60 15.56
C ALA A 291 105.28 45.02 15.33
N SER A 292 105.23 45.88 16.35
CA SER A 292 105.85 47.23 16.30
C SER A 292 107.37 47.20 16.45
N GLN A 293 107.96 46.22 17.14
CA GLN A 293 109.41 46.03 17.22
C GLN A 293 110.00 45.39 15.96
N GLN A 294 109.25 44.54 15.25
CA GLN A 294 109.63 44.05 13.92
C GLN A 294 109.71 45.17 12.88
N SER A 295 109.07 46.32 13.11
CA SER A 295 109.15 47.50 12.24
C SER A 295 110.14 48.58 12.73
N TYR A 296 110.93 48.31 13.79
CA TYR A 296 111.78 49.31 14.44
C TYR A 296 113.28 49.05 14.26
N VAL A 297 113.79 49.25 13.04
CA VAL A 297 115.20 49.54 12.85
C VAL A 297 115.39 51.06 12.97
N ARG A 298 115.85 51.47 14.16
CA ARG A 298 116.32 52.81 14.60
C ARG A 298 115.26 53.91 14.85
N GLN A 299 115.01 54.21 16.14
CA GLN A 299 114.80 55.58 16.63
C GLN A 299 115.53 55.81 17.97
N ASP A 300 115.82 57.07 18.25
CA ASP A 300 116.58 57.56 19.41
C ASP A 300 115.97 57.21 20.77
N SER A 301 116.86 56.94 21.72
CA SER A 301 116.57 56.57 23.12
C SER A 301 115.65 57.56 23.86
N HIS A 302 115.62 58.83 23.43
CA HIS A 302 114.77 59.87 24.02
C HIS A 302 113.31 59.83 23.55
N SER A 303 113.00 59.42 22.31
CA SER A 303 111.60 59.29 21.85
C SER A 303 110.93 58.06 22.46
N LEU A 304 111.71 56.98 22.66
CA LEU A 304 111.28 55.77 23.37
C LEU A 304 110.94 56.05 24.83
N ARG A 305 111.73 56.90 25.50
CA ARG A 305 111.45 57.28 26.90
C ARG A 305 110.15 58.07 27.03
N ARG A 306 109.86 58.98 26.09
CA ARG A 306 108.64 59.80 26.11
C ARG A 306 107.38 58.96 25.79
N LYS A 307 107.46 58.06 24.81
CA LYS A 307 106.39 57.08 24.54
C LYS A 307 106.20 56.08 25.68
N SER A 308 107.28 55.67 26.35
CA SER A 308 107.19 54.80 27.53
C SER A 308 106.50 55.49 28.70
N SER A 309 106.65 56.81 28.86
CA SER A 309 105.89 57.56 29.88
C SER A 309 104.43 57.78 29.48
N GLU A 310 104.14 58.05 28.20
CA GLU A 310 102.77 58.18 27.70
C GLU A 310 102.00 56.85 27.85
N LEU A 311 102.61 55.73 27.47
CA LEU A 311 102.05 54.39 27.66
C LEU A 311 101.90 54.00 29.13
N ALA A 312 102.77 54.49 30.02
CA ALA A 312 102.65 54.22 31.46
C ALA A 312 101.46 54.96 32.08
N GLU A 313 101.14 56.16 31.59
CA GLU A 313 99.96 56.91 32.03
C GLU A 313 98.67 56.34 31.40
N GLU A 314 98.66 55.99 30.11
CA GLU A 314 97.51 55.29 29.49
C GLU A 314 97.24 53.92 30.15
N LEU A 315 98.29 53.20 30.56
CA LEU A 315 98.15 51.94 31.30
C LEU A 315 97.56 52.15 32.70
N LYS A 316 97.89 53.27 33.37
CA LYS A 316 97.27 53.63 34.65
C LYS A 316 95.81 54.01 34.48
N ASP A 317 95.49 54.82 33.49
CA ASP A 317 94.12 55.25 33.22
C ASP A 317 93.25 54.04 32.86
N LEU A 318 93.74 53.15 31.99
CA LEU A 318 93.06 51.91 31.64
C LEU A 318 92.94 50.95 32.84
N SER A 319 93.97 50.87 33.70
CA SER A 319 93.90 50.09 34.94
C SER A 319 92.85 50.65 35.90
N LEU A 320 92.67 51.97 35.94
CA LEU A 320 91.70 52.63 36.80
C LEU A 320 90.27 52.43 36.30
N ASP A 321 90.06 52.46 34.98
CA ASP A 321 88.78 52.15 34.34
C ASP A 321 88.39 50.67 34.51
N VAL A 322 89.37 49.75 34.40
CA VAL A 322 89.15 48.32 34.66
C VAL A 322 88.82 48.09 36.14
N GLN A 323 89.52 48.76 37.05
CA GLN A 323 89.23 48.68 38.49
C GLN A 323 87.81 49.16 38.78
N LYS A 324 87.40 50.28 38.17
CA LYS A 324 86.04 50.85 38.32
C LYS A 324 84.97 49.92 37.76
N CYS A 325 85.19 49.34 36.58
CA CYS A 325 84.26 48.41 35.95
C CYS A 325 84.08 47.12 36.77
N LEU A 326 85.17 46.61 37.37
CA LEU A 326 85.12 45.47 38.28
C LEU A 326 84.40 45.81 39.59
N SER A 327 84.67 46.98 40.17
CA SER A 327 84.13 47.35 41.48
C SER A 327 82.69 47.84 41.46
N GLU A 328 82.22 48.45 40.37
CA GLU A 328 80.87 49.03 40.29
C GLU A 328 79.92 48.12 39.48
N THR A 329 80.28 47.79 38.24
CA THR A 329 79.39 47.08 37.32
C THR A 329 79.32 45.57 37.59
N VAL A 330 80.47 44.91 37.80
CA VAL A 330 80.48 43.46 38.01
C VAL A 330 79.91 43.10 39.39
N THR A 331 80.27 43.83 40.43
CA THR A 331 79.70 43.62 41.78
C THR A 331 78.20 43.93 41.82
N GLY A 332 77.74 44.98 41.14
CA GLY A 332 76.32 45.33 41.01
C GLY A 332 75.52 44.23 40.30
N LEU A 333 76.01 43.76 39.15
CA LEU A 333 75.39 42.64 38.42
C LEU A 333 75.39 41.34 39.23
N CYS A 334 76.43 41.08 40.03
CA CYS A 334 76.45 39.93 40.94
C CYS A 334 75.43 40.05 42.07
N ALA A 335 75.21 41.26 42.62
CA ALA A 335 74.19 41.51 43.63
C ALA A 335 72.77 41.34 43.06
N ASP A 336 72.52 41.86 41.85
CA ASP A 336 71.24 41.71 41.15
C ASP A 336 70.95 40.25 40.79
N LEU A 337 71.95 39.51 40.31
CA LEU A 337 71.84 38.08 40.04
C LEU A 337 71.59 37.26 41.33
N ALA A 338 72.15 37.66 42.47
CA ALA A 338 71.91 37.01 43.75
C ALA A 338 70.48 37.28 44.26
N GLN A 339 69.94 38.49 44.07
CA GLN A 339 68.55 38.80 44.40
C GLN A 339 67.56 38.03 43.51
N LEU A 340 67.82 37.96 42.20
CA LEU A 340 67.01 37.18 41.25
C LEU A 340 67.05 35.67 41.55
N ALA A 341 68.21 35.14 41.95
CA ALA A 341 68.31 33.74 42.36
C ALA A 341 67.46 33.42 43.60
N GLY A 342 67.29 34.37 44.53
CA GLY A 342 66.37 34.24 45.66
C GLY A 342 64.90 34.19 45.25
N ALA A 343 64.51 34.94 44.22
CA ALA A 343 63.15 34.96 43.68
C ALA A 343 62.78 33.63 42.98
N ASN A 344 63.72 33.00 42.27
CA ASN A 344 63.51 31.72 41.58
C ASN A 344 63.18 30.56 42.56
N ILE A 345 63.64 30.64 43.81
CA ILE A 345 63.34 29.65 44.87
C ILE A 345 61.87 29.76 45.32
N LEU A 346 61.34 30.99 45.40
CA LEU A 346 59.94 31.23 45.74
C LEU A 346 59.00 30.77 44.61
N GLU A 347 59.41 30.96 43.35
CA GLU A 347 58.68 30.49 42.17
C GLU A 347 58.56 28.95 42.16
N GLY A 348 59.64 28.22 42.48
CA GLY A 348 59.62 26.77 42.64
C GLY A 348 58.60 26.28 43.68
N GLY A 349 58.49 26.98 44.82
CA GLY A 349 57.50 26.67 45.86
C GLY A 349 56.06 26.92 45.45
N HIS A 350 55.82 27.92 44.60
CA HIS A 350 54.49 28.26 44.08
C HIS A 350 54.07 27.28 42.97
N ASN A 351 55.00 26.90 42.09
CA ASN A 351 54.77 25.88 41.07
C ASN A 351 54.38 24.53 41.67
N VAL A 352 55.00 24.11 42.77
CA VAL A 352 54.61 22.88 43.49
C VAL A 352 53.20 22.98 44.08
N LYS A 353 52.76 24.15 44.57
CA LYS A 353 51.38 24.35 45.05
C LYS A 353 50.37 24.34 43.92
N LEU A 354 50.67 24.96 42.77
CA LEU A 354 49.85 24.93 41.58
C LEU A 354 49.66 23.50 41.06
N LEU A 355 50.74 22.73 40.94
CA LEU A 355 50.67 21.31 40.53
C LEU A 355 49.82 20.46 41.49
N ARG A 356 49.88 20.72 42.81
CA ARG A 356 49.01 20.03 43.80
C ARG A 356 47.54 20.35 43.58
N GLN A 357 47.21 21.63 43.37
CA GLN A 357 45.84 22.06 43.12
C GLN A 357 45.31 21.52 41.79
N GLU A 358 46.12 21.56 40.74
CA GLU A 358 45.76 21.05 39.43
C GLU A 358 45.53 19.52 39.45
N CYS A 359 46.37 18.79 40.17
CA CYS A 359 46.16 17.37 40.42
C CYS A 359 44.84 17.11 41.18
N TYR A 360 44.53 17.89 42.21
CA TYR A 360 43.27 17.79 42.95
C TYR A 360 42.05 18.08 42.08
N ILE A 361 42.09 19.15 41.28
CA ILE A 361 41.04 19.53 40.32
C ILE A 361 40.87 18.44 39.26
N SER A 362 41.95 17.84 38.76
CA SER A 362 41.91 16.73 37.79
C SER A 362 41.20 15.51 38.38
N HIS A 363 41.48 15.16 39.63
CA HIS A 363 40.77 14.07 40.32
C HIS A 363 39.29 14.40 40.55
N GLN A 364 38.94 15.64 40.91
CA GLN A 364 37.55 16.08 41.03
C GLN A 364 36.81 16.01 39.70
N LYS A 365 37.42 16.48 38.60
CA LYS A 365 36.84 16.38 37.25
C LYS A 365 36.55 14.94 36.86
N LYS A 366 37.47 14.01 37.14
CA LYS A 366 37.26 12.57 36.90
C LYS A 366 36.08 12.03 37.70
N PHE A 367 35.98 12.37 38.98
CA PHE A 367 34.86 11.97 39.84
C PHE A 367 33.51 12.48 39.33
N ILE A 368 33.45 13.78 38.99
CA ILE A 368 32.26 14.40 38.41
C ILE A 368 31.88 13.70 37.11
N ASN A 369 32.84 13.39 36.25
CA ASN A 369 32.58 12.67 35.00
C ASN A 369 31.95 11.29 35.25
N TYR A 370 32.42 10.53 36.24
CA TYR A 370 31.81 9.24 36.59
C TYR A 370 30.37 9.40 37.09
N LEU A 371 30.08 10.41 37.92
CA LEU A 371 28.72 10.70 38.38
C LEU A 371 27.80 11.17 37.24
N VAL A 372 28.30 12.04 36.36
CA VAL A 372 27.57 12.51 35.18
C VAL A 372 27.25 11.34 34.26
N ASN A 373 28.18 10.40 34.06
CA ASN A 373 27.93 9.20 33.26
C ASN A 373 26.87 8.28 33.90
N GLN A 374 26.91 8.07 35.22
CA GLN A 374 25.86 7.30 35.92
C GLN A 374 24.48 7.96 35.78
N LEU A 375 24.42 9.28 35.96
CA LEU A 375 23.19 10.05 35.83
C LEU A 375 22.67 10.07 34.39
N ALA A 376 23.56 10.22 33.40
CA ALA A 376 23.23 10.18 31.99
C ALA A 376 22.67 8.80 31.59
N ALA A 377 23.31 7.71 32.03
CA ALA A 377 22.81 6.36 31.79
C ALA A 377 21.42 6.14 32.40
N HIS A 378 21.20 6.60 33.63
CA HIS A 378 19.88 6.50 34.27
C HIS A 378 18.82 7.36 33.56
N ARG A 379 19.15 8.59 33.17
CA ARG A 379 18.25 9.48 32.43
C ARG A 379 17.92 8.91 31.05
N PHE A 380 18.91 8.37 30.35
CA PHE A 380 18.72 7.70 29.07
C PHE A 380 17.73 6.54 29.23
N LEU A 381 17.96 5.67 30.21
CA LEU A 381 17.05 4.56 30.50
C LEU A 381 15.61 5.03 30.78
N LYS A 382 15.47 6.07 31.61
CA LYS A 382 14.16 6.66 31.92
C LYS A 382 13.45 7.20 30.67
N ILE A 383 14.18 7.92 29.82
CA ILE A 383 13.64 8.46 28.56
C ILE A 383 13.25 7.31 27.63
N SER A 384 14.08 6.27 27.50
CA SER A 384 13.78 5.08 26.70
C SER A 384 12.50 4.39 27.15
N CYS A 385 12.30 4.17 28.45
CA CYS A 385 11.06 3.60 28.98
C CYS A 385 9.83 4.49 28.72
N GLN A 386 9.98 5.81 28.81
CA GLN A 386 8.89 6.75 28.52
C GLN A 386 8.52 6.78 27.04
N LEU A 387 9.52 6.77 26.16
CA LEU A 387 9.33 6.71 24.71
C LEU A 387 8.66 5.40 24.30
N GLU A 388 9.08 4.28 24.87
CA GLU A 388 8.45 2.98 24.64
C GLU A 388 6.97 2.97 25.06
N LYS A 389 6.68 3.48 26.26
CA LYS A 389 5.30 3.60 26.75
C LYS A 389 4.45 4.45 25.81
N ARG A 390 4.96 5.61 25.40
CA ARG A 390 4.19 6.57 24.58
C ARG A 390 4.05 6.12 23.13
N ALA A 391 5.13 5.63 22.51
CA ALA A 391 5.14 5.35 21.08
C ALA A 391 4.66 3.93 20.79
N LYS A 392 5.16 2.92 21.51
CA LYS A 392 4.89 1.52 21.15
C LYS A 392 3.70 0.94 21.89
N ILE A 393 3.65 1.08 23.22
CA ILE A 393 2.56 0.51 24.02
C ILE A 393 1.24 1.23 23.74
N SER A 394 1.26 2.58 23.69
CA SER A 394 0.05 3.34 23.35
C SER A 394 -0.45 3.06 21.93
N ASN A 395 0.44 2.90 20.96
CA ASN A 395 0.05 2.64 19.58
C ASN A 395 -0.51 1.22 19.42
N ALA A 396 0.13 0.22 20.05
CA ALA A 396 -0.40 -1.15 20.09
C ALA A 396 -1.78 -1.20 20.77
N TYR A 397 -1.97 -0.46 21.88
CA TYR A 397 -3.27 -0.32 22.53
C TYR A 397 -4.32 0.33 21.63
N LEU A 398 -3.96 1.39 20.90
CA LEU A 398 -4.87 2.03 19.94
C LEU A 398 -5.24 1.11 18.79
N MET A 399 -4.28 0.33 18.27
CA MET A 399 -4.51 -0.67 17.23
C MET A 399 -5.44 -1.79 17.73
N LEU A 400 -5.19 -2.33 18.92
CA LEU A 400 -6.05 -3.35 19.54
C LEU A 400 -7.47 -2.82 19.76
N LYS A 401 -7.60 -1.56 20.21
CA LYS A 401 -8.90 -0.92 20.39
C LYS A 401 -9.62 -0.66 19.07
N ALA A 402 -8.89 -0.35 17.99
CA ALA A 402 -9.47 -0.24 16.66
C ALA A 402 -10.01 -1.59 16.16
N ILE A 403 -9.24 -2.67 16.35
CA ILE A 403 -9.68 -4.04 16.04
C ILE A 403 -10.93 -4.42 16.87
N GLU A 404 -10.94 -4.11 18.16
CA GLU A 404 -12.10 -4.33 19.04
C GLU A 404 -13.35 -3.60 18.53
N LEU A 405 -13.23 -2.32 18.16
CA LEU A 405 -14.34 -1.52 17.63
C LEU A 405 -14.84 -2.07 16.29
N GLU A 406 -13.95 -2.49 15.40
CA GLU A 406 -14.34 -3.12 14.14
C GLU A 406 -15.08 -4.44 14.38
N LEU A 407 -14.54 -5.32 15.24
CA LEU A 407 -15.20 -6.57 15.62
C LEU A 407 -16.57 -6.33 16.24
N HIS A 408 -16.70 -5.34 17.13
CA HIS A 408 -17.98 -4.98 17.73
C HIS A 408 -18.99 -4.46 16.69
N SER A 409 -18.53 -3.66 15.72
CA SER A 409 -19.34 -3.22 14.58
C SER A 409 -19.86 -4.41 13.77
N TYR A 410 -19.01 -5.40 13.46
CA TYR A 410 -19.44 -6.62 12.78
C TYR A 410 -20.45 -7.42 13.60
N LEU A 411 -20.20 -7.59 14.90
CA LEU A 411 -21.06 -8.36 15.79
C LEU A 411 -22.46 -7.72 15.89
N SER A 412 -22.52 -6.39 16.04
CA SER A 412 -23.79 -5.65 16.03
C SER A 412 -24.53 -5.74 14.69
N ALA A 413 -23.81 -5.67 13.55
CA ALA A 413 -24.40 -5.82 12.23
C ALA A 413 -24.95 -7.24 11.98
N VAL A 414 -24.33 -8.26 12.58
CA VAL A 414 -24.80 -9.65 12.54
C VAL A 414 -26.02 -9.84 13.44
N ASP A 415 -26.01 -9.27 14.66
CA ASP A 415 -27.16 -9.32 15.58
C ASP A 415 -28.41 -8.69 14.97
N VAL A 416 -28.29 -7.51 14.35
CA VAL A 416 -29.43 -6.86 13.66
C VAL A 416 -30.01 -7.76 12.57
N ARG A 417 -29.16 -8.50 11.84
CA ARG A 417 -29.62 -9.43 10.81
C ARG A 417 -30.29 -10.66 11.41
N LEU A 418 -29.76 -11.21 12.49
CA LEU A 418 -30.37 -12.32 13.22
C LEU A 418 -31.76 -11.94 13.72
N VAL A 419 -31.93 -10.75 14.32
CA VAL A 419 -33.24 -10.25 14.75
C VAL A 419 -34.21 -10.16 13.56
N LEU A 420 -33.81 -9.54 12.45
CA LEU A 420 -34.66 -9.44 11.25
C LEU A 420 -35.06 -10.80 10.67
N ILE A 421 -34.16 -11.78 10.66
CA ILE A 421 -34.47 -13.15 10.21
C ILE A 421 -35.44 -13.83 11.18
N THR A 422 -35.22 -13.67 12.48
CA THR A 422 -36.08 -14.26 13.52
C THR A 422 -37.48 -13.66 13.46
N ASP A 423 -37.59 -12.35 13.28
CA ASP A 423 -38.86 -11.64 13.10
C ASP A 423 -39.55 -12.05 11.80
N PHE A 424 -38.81 -12.21 10.70
CA PHE A 424 -39.36 -12.68 9.43
C PHE A 424 -39.87 -14.11 9.52
N ILE A 425 -39.14 -15.00 10.20
CA ILE A 425 -39.55 -16.38 10.46
C ILE A 425 -40.80 -16.39 11.36
N HIS A 426 -40.81 -15.61 12.45
CA HIS A 426 -41.99 -15.49 13.32
C HIS A 426 -43.20 -14.92 12.60
N TYR A 427 -43.03 -13.92 11.73
CA TYR A 427 -44.12 -13.36 10.94
C TYR A 427 -44.66 -14.36 9.92
N LYS A 428 -43.79 -15.05 9.19
CA LYS A 428 -44.20 -16.07 8.21
C LYS A 428 -44.83 -17.30 8.86
N PHE A 429 -44.25 -17.82 9.94
CA PHE A 429 -44.85 -18.93 10.69
C PHE A 429 -46.13 -18.50 11.40
N GLY A 430 -46.21 -17.27 11.90
CA GLY A 430 -47.43 -16.69 12.46
C GLY A 430 -48.56 -16.65 11.44
N ILE A 431 -48.31 -16.14 10.23
CA ILE A 431 -49.29 -16.14 9.14
C ILE A 431 -49.70 -17.56 8.72
N LEU A 432 -48.74 -18.48 8.62
CA LEU A 432 -49.01 -19.90 8.32
C LEU A 432 -49.89 -20.55 9.39
N PHE A 433 -49.61 -20.27 10.66
CA PHE A 433 -50.39 -20.78 11.78
C PHE A 433 -51.79 -20.17 11.81
N SER A 434 -51.93 -18.88 11.52
CA SER A 434 -53.23 -18.20 11.37
C SER A 434 -54.04 -18.79 10.21
N LEU A 435 -53.41 -19.05 9.05
CA LEU A 435 -54.05 -19.68 7.89
C LEU A 435 -54.47 -21.14 8.15
N LEU A 436 -53.67 -21.90 8.90
CA LEU A 436 -53.99 -23.27 9.32
C LEU A 436 -55.09 -23.31 10.40
N SER A 437 -55.22 -22.27 11.21
CA SER A 437 -56.28 -22.14 12.22
C SER A 437 -57.64 -21.68 11.65
N MET A 438 -57.67 -21.15 10.41
CA MET A 438 -58.92 -20.80 9.76
C MET A 438 -59.64 -22.07 9.29
N SER A 439 -60.87 -22.26 9.77
CA SER A 439 -61.71 -23.42 9.41
C SER A 439 -61.90 -23.53 7.89
N PRO A 440 -61.98 -24.76 7.35
CA PRO A 440 -61.96 -25.06 5.91
C PRO A 440 -63.00 -24.37 5.02
N PRO A 441 -64.22 -23.97 5.47
CA PRO A 441 -65.19 -23.36 4.55
C PRO A 441 -64.83 -21.92 4.12
N VAL A 442 -63.85 -21.27 4.74
CA VAL A 442 -63.45 -19.89 4.37
C VAL A 442 -62.38 -19.85 3.27
N LEU A 443 -61.53 -20.89 3.16
CA LEU A 443 -60.46 -20.95 2.16
C LEU A 443 -60.99 -21.18 0.73
N LEU A 444 -62.10 -21.91 0.58
CA LEU A 444 -62.72 -22.16 -0.72
C LEU A 444 -63.37 -20.93 -1.36
N LYS A 445 -63.74 -19.90 -0.58
CA LYS A 445 -64.38 -18.68 -1.10
C LYS A 445 -63.40 -17.65 -1.68
N LYS A 446 -62.11 -17.77 -1.41
CA LYS A 446 -61.08 -16.82 -1.88
C LYS A 446 -60.32 -17.28 -3.14
N CYS A 447 -60.46 -18.53 -3.56
CA CYS A 447 -59.78 -19.05 -4.77
C CYS A 447 -60.64 -19.00 -6.03
N THR A 448 -61.87 -18.50 -5.96
CA THR A 448 -62.82 -18.41 -7.10
C THR A 448 -63.16 -16.96 -7.48
N ALA A 449 -62.23 -16.02 -7.29
CA ALA A 449 -62.34 -14.65 -7.80
C ALA A 449 -61.12 -14.32 -8.67
#